data_AF-A0A0D8IDM7-F1
#
_entry.id   AF-A0A0D8IDM7-F1
#
_cell.length_a   1.000
_cell.length_b   1.000
_cell.length_c   1.000
_cell.angle_alpha   90.00
_cell.angle_beta   90.00
_cell.angle_gamma   90.00
#
_symmetry.space_group_name_H-M   'P 1'
#
loop_
_entity.id
_entity.type
_entity.pdbx_description
1 polymer ?
#
loop_
_entity_poly.entity_id
_entity_poly.type
_entity_poly.pdbx_seq_one_letter_code
_entity_poly.pdbx_strand_id
1 'polypeptide(L)'
;MAKKKRKKDSLGKCMILIGSITVLNLMGISYGYWNGGLQMIASLSTGKMDLEVIPRNDQITLTPGSTGSLSYEIVDYSTIPVKFGEYEVMASEGIYVDYNDGNVLVEVPKDQDPGDYSFEIELKYYQAND
;
A
#
# COMPACT_ATOMS: atom_id res chain seq x y z
N MET A 1 12.81 -81.15 5.52
CA MET A 1 13.74 -80.03 5.80
C MET A 1 13.20 -78.76 5.17
N ALA A 2 12.70 -77.79 5.95
CA ALA A 2 12.11 -76.56 5.43
C ALA A 2 13.16 -75.43 5.37
N LYS A 3 13.42 -74.87 4.18
CA LYS A 3 14.36 -73.75 4.00
C LYS A 3 13.71 -72.44 4.44
N LYS A 4 14.27 -71.80 5.47
CA LYS A 4 13.82 -70.53 6.04
C LYS A 4 14.09 -69.37 5.06
N LYS A 5 13.02 -68.78 4.50
CA LYS A 5 13.07 -67.57 3.65
C LYS A 5 13.56 -66.38 4.48
N ARG A 6 14.72 -65.79 4.13
CA ARG A 6 15.22 -64.54 4.73
C ARG A 6 14.40 -63.36 4.18
N LYS A 7 13.72 -62.61 5.06
CA LYS A 7 12.99 -61.39 4.72
C LYS A 7 13.98 -60.29 4.30
N LYS A 8 13.75 -59.67 3.13
CA LYS A 8 14.66 -58.73 2.46
C LYS A 8 14.10 -57.30 2.48
N ASP A 9 13.42 -56.91 3.55
CA ASP A 9 12.49 -55.76 3.56
C ASP A 9 13.03 -54.42 4.11
N SER A 10 14.32 -54.30 4.48
CA SER A 10 14.82 -53.09 5.16
C SER A 10 15.78 -52.21 4.36
N LEU A 11 16.38 -52.70 3.28
CA LEU A 11 17.43 -51.96 2.57
C LEU A 11 16.90 -50.71 1.83
N GLY A 12 15.72 -50.80 1.20
CA GLY A 12 15.13 -49.66 0.48
C GLY A 12 14.75 -48.50 1.42
N LYS A 13 14.20 -48.80 2.59
CA LYS A 13 13.83 -47.77 3.60
C LYS A 13 15.06 -47.05 4.13
N CYS A 14 16.15 -47.78 4.35
CA CYS A 14 17.42 -47.20 4.82
C CYS A 14 18.03 -46.28 3.75
N MET A 15 18.01 -46.68 2.47
CA MET A 15 18.46 -45.81 1.38
C MET A 15 17.65 -44.52 1.24
N ILE A 16 16.33 -44.59 1.38
CA ILE A 16 15.46 -43.39 1.33
C ILE A 16 15.81 -42.43 2.48
N LEU A 17 16.04 -42.97 3.68
CA LEU A 17 16.39 -42.17 4.85
C LEU A 17 17.74 -41.46 4.67
N ILE A 18 18.76 -42.19 4.20
CA ILE A 18 20.07 -41.60 3.89
C ILE A 18 19.95 -40.54 2.78
N GLY A 19 19.18 -40.81 1.73
CA GLY A 19 18.92 -39.85 0.66
C GLY A 19 18.22 -38.58 1.15
N SER A 20 17.26 -38.72 2.07
CA SER A 20 16.57 -37.56 2.65
C SER A 20 17.51 -36.70 3.49
N ILE A 21 18.42 -37.31 4.25
CA ILE A 21 19.41 -36.62 5.07
C ILE A 21 20.41 -35.87 4.17
N THR A 22 20.87 -36.47 3.07
CA THR A 22 21.82 -35.81 2.17
C THR A 22 21.17 -34.63 1.44
N VAL A 23 19.93 -34.78 0.94
CA VAL A 23 19.19 -33.68 0.30
C VAL A 23 18.91 -32.54 1.27
N LEU A 24 18.51 -32.86 2.51
CA LEU A 24 18.22 -31.83 3.53
C LEU A 24 19.48 -31.02 3.89
N ASN A 25 20.63 -31.68 4.02
CA ASN A 25 21.91 -31.01 4.24
C ASN A 25 22.33 -30.16 3.03
N LEU A 26 22.11 -30.66 1.80
CA LEU A 26 22.43 -29.91 0.59
C LEU A 26 21.57 -28.65 0.46
N MET A 27 20.27 -28.75 0.77
CA MET A 27 19.36 -27.60 0.83
C MET A 27 19.80 -26.58 1.88
N GLY A 28 20.23 -27.03 3.06
CA GLY A 28 20.73 -26.14 4.11
C GLY A 28 21.98 -25.36 3.69
N ILE A 29 22.96 -26.03 3.08
CA ILE A 29 24.17 -25.38 2.55
C ILE A 29 23.82 -24.42 1.42
N SER A 30 22.92 -24.83 0.52
CA SER A 30 22.46 -23.99 -0.59
C SER A 30 21.73 -22.75 -0.08
N TYR A 31 20.89 -22.88 0.95
CA TYR A 31 20.20 -21.76 1.59
C TYR A 31 21.17 -20.83 2.33
N GLY A 32 22.14 -21.38 3.05
CA GLY A 32 23.21 -20.61 3.69
C GLY A 32 24.05 -19.84 2.68
N TYR A 33 24.39 -20.46 1.54
CA TYR A 33 25.11 -19.81 0.45
C TYR A 33 24.26 -18.76 -0.27
N TRP A 34 22.97 -19.04 -0.49
CA TRP A 34 22.03 -18.07 -1.04
C TRP A 34 21.91 -16.87 -0.11
N ASN A 35 21.84 -17.03 1.21
CA ASN A 35 21.60 -15.92 2.11
C ASN A 35 22.88 -15.16 2.50
N GLY A 36 24.03 -15.84 2.58
CA GLY A 36 25.30 -15.26 3.01
C GLY A 36 26.29 -14.95 1.88
N GLY A 37 26.23 -15.65 0.75
CA GLY A 37 27.19 -15.55 -0.36
C GLY A 37 26.68 -14.73 -1.55
N LEU A 38 25.39 -14.81 -1.85
CA LEU A 38 24.71 -13.93 -2.79
C LEU A 38 23.72 -13.09 -1.99
N GLN A 39 24.04 -11.87 -1.58
CA GLN A 39 23.06 -10.94 -1.01
C GLN A 39 22.03 -10.49 -2.08
N MET A 40 21.41 -11.41 -2.80
CA MET A 40 20.34 -11.16 -3.74
C MET A 40 19.05 -10.96 -2.97
N ILE A 41 18.90 -9.74 -2.45
CA ILE A 41 17.58 -9.19 -2.17
C ILE A 41 17.01 -8.81 -3.53
N ALA A 42 16.33 -9.74 -4.18
CA ALA A 42 15.54 -9.43 -5.36
C ALA A 42 14.26 -8.72 -4.89
N SER A 43 14.26 -7.39 -4.91
CA SER A 43 13.03 -6.63 -4.77
C SER A 43 12.35 -6.59 -6.14
N LEU A 44 11.16 -7.19 -6.21
CA LEU A 44 10.29 -6.96 -7.36
C LEU A 44 9.62 -5.60 -7.15
N SER A 45 10.01 -4.59 -7.94
CA SER A 45 9.25 -3.35 -8.00
C SER A 45 8.01 -3.59 -8.86
N THR A 46 6.82 -3.47 -8.26
CA THR A 46 5.53 -3.61 -8.95
C THR A 46 5.11 -2.33 -9.67
N GLY A 47 6.00 -1.35 -9.81
CA GLY A 47 5.75 -0.02 -10.36
C GLY A 47 5.73 1.08 -9.29
N LYS A 48 5.62 2.34 -9.72
CA LYS A 48 5.64 3.53 -8.84
C LYS A 48 4.26 4.19 -8.84
N MET A 49 3.78 4.53 -7.65
CA MET A 49 2.68 5.48 -7.46
C MET A 49 3.28 6.89 -7.37
N ASP A 50 2.80 7.80 -8.21
CA ASP A 50 3.28 9.17 -8.28
C ASP A 50 2.11 10.10 -8.63
N LEU A 51 1.61 10.80 -7.62
CA LEU A 51 0.45 11.68 -7.74
C LEU A 51 0.88 13.09 -7.38
N GLU A 52 0.53 14.05 -8.23
CA GLU A 52 0.74 15.47 -7.97
C GLU A 52 -0.61 16.16 -7.77
N VAL A 53 -0.73 16.91 -6.67
CA VAL A 53 -1.92 17.72 -6.38
C VAL A 53 -1.60 19.17 -6.69
N ILE A 54 -2.28 19.73 -7.69
CA ILE A 54 -2.09 21.11 -8.14
C ILE A 54 -3.33 21.91 -7.70
N PRO A 55 -3.21 22.79 -6.70
CA PRO A 55 -4.33 23.67 -6.33
C PRO A 55 -4.60 24.65 -7.48
N ARG A 56 -5.87 24.82 -7.86
CA ARG A 56 -6.25 25.86 -8.84
C ARG A 56 -6.42 27.22 -8.19
N ASN A 57 -6.91 27.22 -6.95
CA ASN A 57 -7.06 28.40 -6.11
C ASN A 57 -6.49 28.09 -4.73
N ASP A 58 -5.57 28.91 -4.24
CA ASP A 58 -4.92 28.72 -2.92
C ASP A 58 -5.65 29.44 -1.79
N GLN A 59 -6.51 30.41 -2.12
CA GLN A 59 -7.24 31.24 -1.17
C GLN A 59 -8.63 31.58 -1.70
N ILE A 60 -9.59 31.66 -0.80
CA ILE A 60 -10.96 32.11 -1.08
C ILE A 60 -11.37 33.07 0.02
N THR A 61 -11.90 34.23 -0.36
CA THR A 61 -12.49 35.18 0.58
C THR A 61 -13.99 34.90 0.67
N LEU A 62 -14.46 34.52 1.85
CA LEU A 62 -15.88 34.23 2.11
C LEU A 62 -16.48 35.24 3.07
N THR A 63 -17.70 35.65 2.78
CA THR A 63 -18.55 36.39 3.72
C THR A 63 -19.36 35.42 4.58
N PRO A 64 -19.59 35.72 5.87
CA PRO A 64 -20.39 34.86 6.75
C PRO A 64 -21.74 34.48 6.12
N GLY A 65 -22.08 33.18 6.17
CA GLY A 65 -23.29 32.63 5.55
C GLY A 65 -23.22 32.43 4.03
N SER A 66 -22.02 32.46 3.44
CA SER A 66 -21.78 32.17 2.03
C SER A 66 -21.01 30.87 1.86
N THR A 67 -21.24 30.18 0.73
CA THR A 67 -20.52 28.97 0.37
C THR A 67 -19.43 29.29 -0.66
N GLY A 68 -18.22 28.81 -0.41
CA GLY A 68 -17.09 28.86 -1.33
C GLY A 68 -16.83 27.51 -1.97
N SER A 69 -16.13 27.51 -3.11
CA SER A 69 -15.59 26.29 -3.69
C SER A 69 -14.11 26.45 -4.02
N LEU A 70 -13.29 25.57 -3.46
CA LEU A 70 -11.89 25.41 -3.80
C LEU A 70 -11.78 24.24 -4.77
N SER A 71 -11.00 24.40 -5.84
CA SER A 71 -10.79 23.35 -6.83
C SER A 71 -9.31 23.02 -6.89
N TYR A 72 -9.03 21.75 -7.13
CA TYR A 72 -7.68 21.25 -7.32
C TYR A 72 -7.68 20.23 -8.44
N GLU A 73 -6.52 20.05 -9.05
CA GLU A 73 -6.30 19.10 -10.13
C GLU A 73 -5.33 18.04 -9.66
N ILE A 74 -5.71 16.78 -9.82
CA ILE A 74 -4.86 15.63 -9.52
C ILE A 74 -4.29 15.13 -10.83
N VAL A 75 -2.97 15.13 -10.94
CA VAL A 75 -2.27 14.57 -12.11
C VAL A 75 -1.61 13.26 -11.71
N ASP A 76 -1.98 12.19 -12.41
CA ASP A 76 -1.46 10.85 -12.18
C ASP A 76 -0.27 10.55 -13.12
N TYR A 77 0.92 10.44 -12.54
CA TYR A 77 2.16 10.01 -13.22
C TYR A 77 2.54 8.57 -12.86
N SER A 78 1.63 7.83 -12.23
CA SER A 78 1.88 6.46 -11.78
C SER A 78 2.07 5.52 -12.96
N THR A 79 2.96 4.53 -12.78
CA THR A 79 3.12 3.43 -13.74
C THR A 79 2.16 2.27 -13.45
N ILE A 80 1.35 2.40 -12.40
CA ILE A 80 0.35 1.44 -11.94
C ILE A 80 -1.02 2.11 -11.91
N PRO A 81 -2.11 1.35 -12.14
CA PRO A 81 -3.45 1.89 -11.99
C PRO A 81 -3.72 2.35 -10.56
N VAL A 82 -4.25 3.56 -10.40
CA VAL A 82 -4.59 4.16 -9.10
C VAL A 82 -6.11 4.34 -9.00
N LYS A 83 -6.66 4.08 -7.82
CA LYS A 83 -8.06 4.36 -7.46
C LYS A 83 -8.11 5.36 -6.31
N PHE A 84 -9.01 6.33 -6.43
CA PHE A 84 -9.39 7.17 -5.30
C PHE A 84 -10.12 6.31 -4.27
N GLY A 85 -9.73 6.48 -3.00
CA GLY A 85 -10.37 5.78 -1.89
C GLY A 85 -11.23 6.72 -1.08
N GLU A 86 -10.57 7.47 -0.19
CA GLU A 86 -11.22 8.30 0.83
C GLU A 86 -10.49 9.63 0.95
N TYR A 87 -11.16 10.60 1.56
CA TYR A 87 -10.58 11.89 1.95
C TYR A 87 -10.85 12.13 3.43
N GLU A 88 -9.91 12.78 4.10
CA GLU A 88 -10.10 13.29 5.46
C GLU A 88 -9.88 14.79 5.45
N VAL A 89 -10.83 15.54 6.02
CA VAL A 89 -10.69 16.99 6.17
C VAL A 89 -10.46 17.35 7.63
N MET A 90 -9.38 18.08 7.86
CA MET A 90 -9.07 18.69 9.15
C MET A 90 -9.34 20.19 9.04
N ALA A 91 -10.56 20.59 9.40
CA ALA A 91 -10.97 22.00 9.40
C ALA A 91 -10.90 22.61 10.80
N SER A 92 -10.63 23.91 10.87
CA SER A 92 -10.78 24.71 12.10
C SER A 92 -12.24 24.75 12.57
N GLU A 93 -12.47 24.89 13.88
CA GLU A 93 -13.82 24.94 14.47
C GLU A 93 -14.74 25.94 13.75
N GLY A 94 -15.96 25.49 13.48
CA GLY A 94 -17.01 26.27 12.81
C GLY A 94 -17.04 26.16 11.29
N ILE A 95 -15.99 25.66 10.62
CA ILE A 95 -16.01 25.51 9.15
C ILE A 95 -16.44 24.10 8.75
N TYR A 96 -17.41 24.02 7.85
CA TYR A 96 -17.81 22.77 7.23
C TYR A 96 -17.13 22.62 5.87
N VAL A 97 -16.53 21.46 5.64
CA VAL A 97 -15.87 21.14 4.38
C VAL A 97 -16.41 19.83 3.83
N ASP A 98 -16.87 19.86 2.58
CA ASP A 98 -17.33 18.69 1.84
C ASP A 98 -16.53 18.52 0.55
N TYR A 99 -16.28 17.28 0.14
CA TYR A 99 -15.54 16.98 -1.08
C TYR A 99 -16.45 16.29 -2.10
N ASN A 100 -16.63 16.95 -3.24
CA ASN A 100 -17.39 16.46 -4.37
C ASN A 100 -16.50 16.41 -5.61
N ASP A 101 -16.04 15.21 -5.97
CA ASP A 101 -15.48 14.86 -7.29
C ASP A 101 -14.54 15.93 -7.89
N GLY A 102 -13.48 16.28 -7.14
CA GLY A 102 -12.46 17.27 -7.52
C GLY A 102 -12.68 18.69 -7.00
N ASN A 103 -13.78 18.93 -6.29
CA ASN A 103 -14.10 20.23 -5.68
C ASN A 103 -14.30 20.09 -4.18
N VAL A 104 -13.79 21.07 -3.44
CA VAL A 104 -13.95 21.23 -2.00
C VAL A 104 -14.94 22.36 -1.78
N LEU A 105 -16.05 22.08 -1.12
CA LEU A 105 -17.03 23.08 -0.70
C LEU A 105 -16.69 23.52 0.71
N VAL A 106 -16.62 24.82 0.93
CA VAL A 106 -16.33 25.42 2.24
C VAL A 106 -17.51 26.28 2.65
N GLU A 107 -18.10 25.99 3.81
CA GLU A 107 -19.20 26.75 4.36
C GLU A 107 -18.80 27.38 5.70
N VAL A 108 -19.02 28.70 5.80
CA VAL A 108 -18.78 29.48 7.01
C VAL A 108 -20.14 29.87 7.62
N PRO A 109 -20.46 29.42 8.85
CA PRO A 109 -21.65 29.82 9.60
C PRO A 109 -21.82 31.32 9.69
N LYS A 110 -23.08 31.76 9.79
CA LYS A 110 -23.44 33.17 9.91
C LYS A 110 -22.98 33.83 11.21
N ASP A 111 -22.83 33.03 12.26
CA ASP A 111 -22.54 33.49 13.62
C ASP A 111 -21.04 33.49 13.94
N GLN A 112 -20.19 33.25 12.92
CA GLN A 112 -18.74 33.15 13.08
C GLN A 112 -18.08 34.50 12.84
N ASP A 113 -17.15 34.87 13.72
CA ASP A 113 -16.40 36.13 13.61
C ASP A 113 -15.57 36.18 12.32
N PRO A 114 -15.40 37.36 11.69
CA PRO A 114 -14.50 37.49 10.55
C PRO A 114 -13.06 37.14 10.93
N GLY A 115 -12.39 36.33 10.13
CA GLY A 115 -11.01 35.93 10.38
C GLY A 115 -10.42 35.07 9.27
N ASP A 116 -9.12 34.83 9.37
CA ASP A 116 -8.42 33.88 8.51
C ASP A 116 -8.54 32.48 9.08
N TYR A 117 -8.90 31.53 8.22
CA TYR A 117 -9.07 30.13 8.58
C TYR A 117 -8.24 29.24 7.69
N SER A 118 -7.60 28.24 8.31
CA SER A 118 -6.80 27.23 7.62
C SER A 118 -7.42 25.87 7.82
N PHE A 119 -7.39 25.06 6.76
CA PHE A 119 -7.80 23.66 6.79
C PHE A 119 -6.79 22.85 5.98
N GLU A 120 -6.69 21.57 6.33
CA GLU A 120 -5.85 20.60 5.63
C GLU A 120 -6.73 19.46 5.11
N ILE A 121 -6.46 19.04 3.87
CA ILE A 121 -7.18 17.94 3.22
C ILE A 121 -6.18 16.85 2.90
N GLU A 122 -6.41 15.66 3.45
CA GLU A 122 -5.64 14.46 3.16
C GLU A 122 -6.41 13.60 2.17
N LEU A 123 -5.82 13.31 1.01
CA LEU A 123 -6.41 12.48 -0.03
C LEU A 123 -5.72 11.11 -0.06
N LYS A 124 -6.51 10.04 0.10
CA LYS A 124 -5.99 8.67 0.16
C LYS A 124 -6.27 7.95 -1.16
N TYR A 125 -5.18 7.52 -1.80
CA TYR A 125 -5.20 6.76 -3.04
C TYR A 125 -4.62 5.37 -2.83
N TYR A 126 -5.17 4.39 -3.56
CA TYR A 126 -4.76 3.00 -3.48
C TYR A 126 -4.40 2.45 -4.86
N GLN A 127 -3.47 1.50 -4.89
CA GLN A 127 -3.21 0.73 -6.10
C GLN A 127 -4.44 -0.09 -6.44
N ALA A 128 -4.96 0.08 -7.65
CA ALA A 128 -6.01 -0.77 -8.16
C ALA A 128 -5.41 -2.12 -8.55
N ASN A 129 -5.75 -3.15 -7.78
CA ASN A 129 -5.56 -4.53 -8.22
C ASN A 129 -6.75 -4.89 -9.12
N ASP A 130 -6.46 -5.33 -10.34
CA ASP A 130 -7.45 -5.90 -11.27
C ASP A 130 -8.03 -7.22 -10.73
#